data_AF-A0A959N274-F1
#
_entry.id   AF-A0A959N274-F1
#
_cell.length_a   1.000
_cell.length_b   1.000
_cell.length_c   1.000
_cell.angle_alpha   90.00
_cell.angle_beta   90.00
_cell.angle_gamma   90.00
#
_symmetry.space_group_name_H-M   'P 1'
#
loop_
_entity.id
_entity.type
_entity.pdbx_description
1 polymer ?
#
loop_
_entity_poly.entity_id
_entity_poly.type
_entity_poly.pdbx_seq_one_letter_code
_entity_poly.pdbx_strand_id
1 'polypeptide(L)' 'MKKLEYSETARKFLIKSDKNLSKRLLGKIDLLLTSPDKLQIKKLKVKEGIYRIRVGDYRILFEFI' A
#
# COMPACT_ATOMS: atom_id res chain seq x y z
N MET A 1 10.82 -0.41 15.92
CA MET A 1 10.93 0.26 14.61
C MET A 1 10.09 -0.51 13.61
N LYS A 2 9.15 0.11 12.88
CA LYS A 2 8.43 -0.58 11.79
C LYS A 2 9.30 -0.49 10.52
N LYS A 3 9.62 -1.63 9.90
CA LYS A 3 10.38 -1.67 8.64
C LYS A 3 9.39 -1.77 7.49
N LEU A 4 9.54 -0.90 6.48
CA LEU A 4 8.76 -0.97 5.25
C LEU A 4 9.61 -1.61 4.18
N GLU A 5 9.10 -2.68 3.58
CA GLU A 5 9.73 -3.35 2.46
C GLU A 5 8.79 -3.33 1.26
N TYR A 6 9.34 -2.99 0.10
CA TYR A 6 8.61 -2.99 -1.16
C TYR A 6 8.97 -4.26 -1.93
N SER A 7 7.97 -4.94 -2.48
CA SER A 7 8.23 -5.93 -3.51
C SER A 7 8.87 -5.26 -4.74
N GLU A 8 9.60 -6.03 -5.53
CA GLU A 8 10.22 -5.51 -6.75
C GLU A 8 9.18 -4.94 -7.72
N THR A 9 8.01 -5.57 -7.81
CA THR A 9 6.89 -5.11 -8.64
C THR A 9 6.32 -3.79 -8.14
N ALA A 10 6.15 -3.62 -6.82
CA ALA A 10 5.69 -2.37 -6.24
C ALA A 10 6.71 -1.24 -6.49
N ARG A 11 8.00 -1.51 -6.32
CA ARG A 11 9.08 -0.54 -6.60
C ARG A 11 9.05 -0.09 -8.06
N LYS A 12 9.02 -1.05 -9.00
CA LYS A 12 8.94 -0.77 -10.45
C LYS A 12 7.68 0.02 -10.80
N PHE A 13 6.55 -0.32 -10.19
CA PHE A 13 5.29 0.38 -10.40
C PHE A 13 5.35 1.84 -9.96
N LEU A 14 5.88 2.13 -8.76
CA LEU A 14 6.04 3.49 -8.25
C LEU A 14 6.99 4.34 -9.11
N ILE A 15 8.06 3.74 -9.65
CA ILE A 15 8.99 4.43 -10.54
C ILE A 15 8.35 4.78 -11.90
N LYS A 16 7.53 3.87 -12.45
CA LYS A 16 6.86 4.06 -13.74
C LYS A 16 5.60 4.92 -13.67
N SER A 17 5.00 5.04 -12.50
CA SER A 17 3.79 5.82 -12.28
C SER A 17 4.07 7.32 -12.40
N ASP A 18 3.08 8.08 -12.84
CA ASP A 18 3.20 9.54 -12.88
C ASP A 18 3.36 10.12 -11.46
N LYS A 19 3.90 11.34 -11.39
CA LYS A 19 4.23 12.00 -10.12
C LYS A 19 3.01 12.13 -9.20
N ASN A 20 1.82 12.37 -9.74
CA ASN A 20 0.61 12.55 -8.94
C ASN A 20 0.13 11.22 -8.37
N LEU A 21 0.12 10.16 -9.18
CA LEU A 21 -0.21 8.81 -8.73
C LEU A 21 0.78 8.32 -7.67
N SER A 22 2.08 8.44 -7.92
CA SER A 22 3.10 8.03 -6.95
C SER A 22 2.96 8.79 -5.63
N LYS A 23 2.72 10.10 -5.67
CA LYS A 23 2.48 10.90 -4.46
C LYS A 23 1.25 10.44 -3.69
N ARG A 24 0.15 10.11 -4.38
CA ARG A 24 -1.08 9.59 -3.75
C ARG A 24 -0.86 8.22 -3.09
N LEU A 25 -0.12 7.33 -3.75
CA LEU A 25 0.18 6.00 -3.22
C LEU A 25 1.09 6.08 -2.00
N LEU A 26 2.20 6.83 -2.10
CA LEU A 26 3.14 7.03 -0.99
C LEU A 26 2.45 7.66 0.22
N GLY A 27 1.62 8.69 0.03
CA GLY A 27 0.87 9.29 1.13
C GLY A 27 -0.09 8.33 1.84
N LYS A 28 -0.60 7.30 1.14
CA LYS A 28 -1.40 6.24 1.78
C LYS A 28 -0.54 5.21 2.51
N ILE A 29 0.67 4.94 2.03
CA ILE A 29 1.65 4.09 2.71
C ILE A 29 2.14 4.77 4.00
N ASP A 30 2.44 6.07 3.96
CA ASP A 30 2.83 6.84 5.14
C ASP A 30 1.73 6.85 6.19
N LEU A 31 0.48 7.03 5.75
CA LEU A 31 -0.68 6.97 6.64
C LEU A 31 -0.87 5.56 7.23
N LEU A 32 -0.57 4.50 6.48
CA LEU A 32 -0.63 3.12 6.97
C LEU A 32 0.39 2.88 8.09
N LEU A 33 1.59 3.46 7.99
CA LEU A 33 2.63 3.32 8.99
C LEU A 33 2.33 4.10 10.28
N THR A 34 1.72 5.29 10.14
CA THR A 34 1.51 6.27 11.22
C THR A 34 0.13 6.19 11.88
N SER A 35 -0.94 5.99 11.11
CA SER A 35 -2.33 5.95 11.59
C SER A 35 -3.17 4.97 10.74
N PRO A 36 -2.93 3.65 10.86
CA PRO A 36 -3.62 2.62 10.06
C PRO A 36 -5.14 2.61 10.28
N ASP A 37 -5.61 3.06 11.45
CA ASP A 37 -7.02 3.23 11.82
C ASP A 37 -7.78 4.21 10.90
N LYS A 38 -7.08 5.17 10.30
CA LYS A 38 -7.65 6.13 9.35
C LYS A 38 -7.82 5.56 7.94
N LEU A 39 -7.39 4.32 7.70
CA LEU A 39 -7.46 3.67 6.40
C LEU A 39 -8.53 2.57 6.39
N GLN A 40 -9.25 2.51 5.27
CA GLN A 40 -10.18 1.41 5.00
C GLN A 40 -9.40 0.16 4.53
N ILE A 41 -8.73 -0.49 5.48
CA ILE A 41 -7.98 -1.72 5.25
C ILE A 41 -8.98 -2.88 5.18
N LYS A 42 -8.91 -3.67 4.11
CA LYS A 42 -9.72 -4.89 3.95
C LYS A 42 -8.84 -6.09 3.72
N LYS A 43 -9.08 -7.18 4.46
CA LYS A 43 -8.44 -8.47 4.25
C LYS A 43 -8.93 -9.09 2.93
N LEU A 44 -8.02 -9.70 2.16
CA LEU A 44 -8.39 -10.50 1.00
C LEU A 44 -8.96 -11.84 1.45
N LYS A 45 -10.04 -12.30 0.78
CA LYS A 45 -10.64 -13.61 1.06
C LYS A 45 -9.86 -14.77 0.44
N VAL A 46 -9.18 -14.52 -0.67
CA VAL A 46 -8.53 -15.55 -1.50
C VAL A 46 -7.16 -15.97 -0.94
N LYS A 47 -6.48 -15.08 -0.20
CA LYS A 47 -5.16 -15.35 0.35
C LYS A 47 -5.08 -14.84 1.79
N GLU A 48 -4.77 -15.75 2.70
CA GLU A 48 -4.59 -15.40 4.10
C GLU A 48 -3.39 -14.48 4.30
N GLY A 49 -3.43 -13.66 5.35
CA GLY A 49 -2.35 -12.72 5.68
C GLY A 49 -2.27 -11.45 4.81
N ILE A 50 -2.98 -11.39 3.67
CA ILE A 50 -2.91 -10.21 2.78
C ILE A 50 -4.07 -9.25 3.01
N TYR A 51 -3.70 -7.98 3.10
CA TYR A 51 -4.58 -6.83 3.26
C TYR A 51 -4.50 -5.92 2.04
N ARG A 52 -5.51 -5.05 1.92
CA ARG A 52 -5.64 -4.11 0.82
C ARG A 52 -6.13 -2.75 1.27
N ILE A 53 -5.56 -1.70 0.69
CA ILE A 53 -6.11 -0.32 0.69
C ILE A 53 -6.49 0.07 -0.75
N ARG A 54 -7.65 0.74 -0.92
CA ARG A 54 -8.06 1.34 -2.20
C ARG A 54 -7.55 2.77 -2.30
N VAL A 55 -6.93 3.12 -3.43
CA VAL A 55 -6.41 4.47 -3.73
C VAL A 55 -6.89 4.86 -5.13
N GLY A 56 -8.09 5.43 -5.22
CA GLY A 56 -8.74 5.64 -6.52
C GLY A 56 -8.96 4.32 -7.25
N ASP A 57 -8.40 4.22 -8.47
CA ASP A 57 -8.46 3.02 -9.30
C ASP A 57 -7.44 1.94 -8.92
N TYR A 58 -6.46 2.33 -8.10
CA TYR A 58 -5.36 1.46 -7.68
C TYR A 58 -5.63 0.81 -6.32
N ARG A 59 -4.89 -0.28 -6.08
CA ARG A 59 -4.96 -1.06 -4.85
C ARG A 59 -3.55 -1.31 -4.35
N ILE A 60 -3.31 -0.97 -3.10
CA ILE A 60 -2.07 -1.33 -2.41
C ILE A 60 -2.35 -2.63 -1.69
N LEU A 61 -1.58 -3.67 -2.01
CA LEU A 61 -1.60 -4.96 -1.32
C LEU A 61 -0.39 -5.02 -0.38
N PHE A 62 -0.60 -5.50 0.83
CA PHE A 62 0.46 -5.63 1.83
C PHE A 62 0.14 -6.72 2.84
N GLU A 63 1.16 -7.15 3.57
CA GLU A 63 1.08 -8.08 4.68
C GLU A 63 1.89 -7.54 5.86
N PHE A 64 1.60 -8.03 7.06
CA PHE A 64 2.41 -7.77 8.24
C PHE A 64 3.34 -8.97 8.41
N ILE A 65 4.64 -8.71 8.38
CA ILE A 65 5.72 -9.67 8.62
C ILE A 65 6.17 -9.54 10.07
#